data_AF-A0AAD1H072-F1
#
_entry.id   AF-A0AAD1H072-F1
#
_cell.length_a   1.000
_cell.length_b   1.000
_cell.length_c   1.000
_cell.angle_alpha   90.00
_cell.angle_beta   90.00
_cell.angle_gamma   90.00
#
_symmetry.space_group_name_H-M   'P 1'
#
loop_
_entity.id
_entity.type
_entity.pdbx_description
1 polymer ?
#
loop_
_entity_poly.entity_id
_entity_poly.type
_entity_poly.pdbx_seq_one_letter_code
_entity_poly.pdbx_strand_id
1 'polypeptide(L)'
;MRIIDADGHVAENPTLAVEAIKRWPQYVHPSGDGTPRLVIEGRRYPEDRGPGAGCPPEHGISKAADIHCRSTEGVLTDADRDHIDTMVLYPSLGLCTPSLEDPEFAAGFARLYNQWIADYCAPSQGGCAASP
;
A
#
# COMPACT_ATOMS: atom_id res chain seq x y z
N MET A 1 24.83 -4.20 16.21
CA MET A 1 24.77 -4.12 14.74
C MET A 1 23.38 -3.64 14.42
N ARG A 2 23.20 -2.67 13.50
CA ARG A 2 21.87 -2.22 13.06
C ARG A 2 21.51 -2.94 11.76
N ILE A 3 20.36 -3.60 11.72
CA ILE A 3 19.80 -4.33 10.58
C ILE A 3 18.72 -3.46 9.95
N ILE A 4 18.83 -3.24 8.63
CA ILE A 4 17.89 -2.44 7.86
C ILE A 4 17.29 -3.35 6.80
N ASP A 5 15.97 -3.48 6.81
CA ASP A 5 15.22 -4.02 5.68
C ASP A 5 15.03 -2.91 4.64
N ALA A 6 15.59 -3.14 3.46
CA ALA A 6 15.63 -2.18 2.38
C ALA A 6 14.45 -2.32 1.40
N ASP A 7 13.55 -3.29 1.61
CA ASP A 7 12.45 -3.60 0.69
C ASP A 7 11.21 -4.13 1.42
N GLY A 8 10.73 -3.38 2.41
CA GLY A 8 9.47 -3.67 3.08
C GLY A 8 8.30 -3.15 2.26
N HIS A 9 7.17 -3.86 2.27
CA HIS A 9 5.92 -3.38 1.67
C HIS A 9 4.84 -3.14 2.72
N VAL A 10 4.07 -2.07 2.54
CA VAL A 10 2.90 -1.79 3.38
C VAL A 10 1.64 -2.35 2.75
N ALA A 11 0.82 -3.05 3.54
CA ALA A 11 -0.54 -3.42 3.13
C ALA A 11 -1.49 -2.25 3.45
N GLU A 12 -1.77 -1.40 2.47
CA GLU A 12 -2.59 -0.22 2.70
C GLU A 12 -4.00 -0.58 3.19
N ASN A 13 -4.46 0.15 4.21
CA ASN A 13 -5.79 -0.07 4.77
C ASN A 13 -6.87 0.64 3.90
N PRO A 14 -8.16 0.34 4.10
CA PRO A 14 -9.23 0.88 3.25
C PRO A 14 -9.34 2.40 3.23
N THR A 15 -8.76 3.13 4.20
CA THR A 15 -8.88 4.60 4.25
C THR A 15 -8.26 5.29 3.04
N LEU A 16 -7.13 4.77 2.53
CA LEU A 16 -6.49 5.29 1.31
C LEU A 16 -7.43 5.17 0.11
N ALA A 17 -8.02 3.99 -0.09
CA ALA A 17 -8.94 3.72 -1.19
C ALA A 17 -10.21 4.58 -1.09
N VAL A 18 -10.80 4.70 0.11
CA VAL A 18 -12.00 5.51 0.35
C VAL A 18 -11.74 6.98 0.03
N GLU A 19 -10.61 7.53 0.48
CA GLU A 19 -10.25 8.92 0.20
C GLU A 19 -9.95 9.15 -1.29
N ALA A 20 -9.29 8.19 -1.96
CA ALA A 20 -9.03 8.28 -3.40
C ALA A 20 -10.33 8.30 -4.22
N ILE A 21 -11.29 7.41 -3.92
CA ILE A 21 -12.62 7.39 -4.56
C ILE A 21 -13.35 8.70 -4.35
N LYS A 22 -13.31 9.25 -3.13
CA LYS A 22 -13.99 10.51 -2.79
C LYS A 22 -13.41 11.71 -3.54
N ARG A 23 -12.09 11.77 -3.70
CA ARG A 23 -11.40 12.91 -4.35
C ARG A 23 -11.46 12.84 -5.86
N TRP A 24 -11.42 11.63 -6.43
CA TRP A 24 -11.37 11.41 -7.87
C TRP A 24 -12.39 10.37 -8.32
N PRO A 25 -13.70 10.59 -8.10
CA PRO A 25 -14.75 9.65 -8.49
C PRO A 25 -14.83 9.43 -10.01
N GLN A 26 -14.22 10.29 -10.82
CA GLN A 26 -14.10 10.15 -12.27
C GLN A 26 -12.97 9.22 -12.72
N TYR A 27 -11.98 8.96 -11.85
CA TYR A 27 -10.81 8.13 -12.17
C TYR A 27 -10.76 6.83 -11.35
N VAL A 28 -11.27 6.84 -10.11
CA VAL A 28 -11.12 5.73 -9.15
C VAL A 28 -12.48 5.14 -8.79
N HIS A 29 -12.63 3.83 -9.01
CA HIS A 29 -13.85 3.08 -8.73
C HIS A 29 -13.57 1.79 -7.96
N PRO A 30 -14.49 1.34 -7.10
CA PRO A 30 -14.47 -0.04 -6.63
C PRO A 30 -14.73 -0.98 -7.82
N SER A 31 -14.14 -2.17 -7.79
CA SER A 31 -14.45 -3.18 -8.79
C SER A 31 -15.90 -3.64 -8.69
N GLY A 32 -16.57 -3.72 -9.83
CA GLY A 32 -17.95 -4.21 -9.93
C GLY A 32 -18.08 -5.74 -9.87
N ASP A 33 -16.97 -6.48 -9.78
CA ASP A 33 -16.96 -7.95 -9.81
C ASP A 33 -16.98 -8.62 -8.42
N GLY A 34 -17.18 -7.84 -7.36
CA GLY A 34 -17.23 -8.35 -5.98
C GLY A 34 -15.87 -8.64 -5.36
N THR A 35 -14.76 -8.46 -6.09
CA THR A 35 -13.41 -8.53 -5.50
C THR A 35 -13.04 -7.20 -4.84
N PRO A 36 -12.35 -7.19 -3.68
CA PRO A 36 -11.84 -5.97 -3.05
C PRO A 36 -10.63 -5.40 -3.80
N ARG A 37 -10.84 -4.94 -5.04
CA ARG A 37 -9.84 -4.30 -5.91
C ARG A 37 -10.35 -2.94 -6.39
N LEU A 38 -9.43 -2.06 -6.79
CA LEU A 38 -9.79 -0.78 -7.43
C LEU A 38 -9.66 -0.87 -8.94
N VAL A 39 -10.48 -0.09 -9.63
CA VAL A 39 -10.31 0.27 -11.03
C VAL A 39 -9.88 1.74 -11.08
N ILE A 40 -8.69 2.01 -11.60
CA ILE A 40 -8.13 3.36 -11.70
C ILE A 40 -7.82 3.62 -13.18
N GLU A 41 -8.43 4.66 -13.76
CA GLU A 41 -8.34 4.98 -15.19
C GLU A 41 -8.65 3.77 -16.10
N GLY A 42 -9.67 2.99 -15.71
CA GLY A 42 -10.09 1.78 -16.43
C GLY A 42 -9.19 0.55 -16.24
N ARG A 43 -8.07 0.66 -15.52
CA ARG A 43 -7.15 -0.45 -15.22
C ARG A 43 -7.44 -1.03 -13.84
N ARG A 44 -7.32 -2.36 -13.70
CA ARG A 44 -7.51 -3.06 -12.43
C ARG A 44 -6.24 -3.02 -11.59
N TYR A 45 -6.37 -2.80 -10.29
CA TYR A 45 -5.27 -2.87 -9.32
C TYR A 45 -5.62 -3.81 -8.17
N PRO A 46 -4.99 -4.99 -8.10
CA PRO A 46 -4.09 -5.58 -9.12
C PRO A 46 -4.85 -6.05 -10.36
N GLU A 47 -4.17 -6.04 -11.51
CA GLU A 47 -4.55 -6.84 -12.68
C GLU A 47 -4.01 -8.25 -12.45
N ASP A 48 -4.88 -9.23 -12.25
CA ASP A 48 -4.53 -10.58 -11.83
C ASP A 48 -4.45 -11.58 -13.00
N ARG A 49 -4.53 -11.08 -14.23
CA ARG A 49 -4.46 -11.88 -15.46
C ARG A 49 -3.52 -11.28 -16.49
N GLY A 50 -2.88 -12.16 -17.26
CA GLY A 50 -1.98 -11.79 -18.35
C GLY A 50 -0.52 -11.56 -17.92
N PRO A 51 0.34 -11.13 -18.84
CA PRO A 51 1.74 -10.84 -18.54
C PRO A 51 1.89 -9.71 -17.51
N GLY A 52 2.70 -9.94 -16.47
CA GLY A 52 2.86 -8.97 -15.38
C GLY A 52 1.71 -8.94 -14.38
N ALA A 53 0.87 -9.98 -14.36
CA ALA A 53 -0.22 -10.09 -13.41
C ALA A 53 0.26 -9.97 -11.95
N GLY A 54 -0.38 -9.09 -11.19
CA GLY A 54 -0.19 -8.95 -9.76
C GLY A 54 -0.88 -10.07 -8.99
N CYS A 55 -0.47 -10.26 -7.73
CA CYS A 55 -1.12 -11.21 -6.84
C CYS A 55 -2.47 -10.66 -6.36
N PRO A 56 -3.58 -11.43 -6.44
CA PRO A 56 -4.85 -11.01 -5.85
C PRO A 56 -4.72 -10.74 -4.35
N PRO A 57 -5.42 -9.75 -3.78
CA PRO A 57 -5.30 -9.39 -2.37
C PRO A 57 -5.53 -10.56 -1.39
N GLU A 58 -6.41 -11.50 -1.74
CA GLU A 58 -6.72 -12.70 -0.94
C GLU A 58 -5.59 -13.73 -0.84
N HIS A 59 -4.60 -13.61 -1.73
CA HIS A 59 -3.42 -14.49 -1.80
C HIS A 59 -2.14 -13.77 -1.38
N GLY A 60 -2.11 -12.43 -1.43
CA GLY A 60 -0.93 -11.63 -1.11
C GLY A 60 -0.70 -11.37 0.38
N ILE A 61 -1.64 -11.72 1.25
CA ILE A 61 -1.59 -11.43 2.69
C ILE A 61 -1.73 -12.70 3.52
N SER A 62 -0.86 -12.86 4.52
CA SER A 62 -0.90 -14.00 5.45
C SER A 62 -2.23 -14.06 6.21
N LYS A 63 -2.73 -15.28 6.42
CA LYS A 63 -3.90 -15.58 7.25
C LYS A 63 -3.52 -16.18 8.61
N ALA A 64 -2.23 -16.27 8.91
CA ALA A 64 -1.74 -16.78 10.18
C ALA A 64 -2.18 -15.84 11.32
N ALA A 65 -2.60 -16.41 12.44
CA ALA A 65 -3.19 -15.65 13.56
C ALA A 65 -2.16 -14.77 14.29
N ASP A 66 -0.88 -15.09 14.16
CA ASP A 66 0.27 -14.49 14.83
C ASP A 66 1.08 -13.54 13.92
N ILE A 67 0.56 -13.22 12.74
CA ILE A 67 1.15 -12.25 11.80
C ILE A 67 0.20 -11.06 11.67
N HIS A 68 0.72 -9.84 11.91
CA HIS A 68 -0.10 -8.63 12.05
C HIS A 68 0.29 -7.53 11.05
N CYS A 69 0.31 -7.87 9.76
CA CYS A 69 0.74 -6.99 8.68
C CYS A 69 -0.19 -5.80 8.31
N ARG A 70 -1.34 -5.63 9.00
CA ARG A 70 -2.37 -4.63 8.63
C ARG A 70 -2.33 -3.35 9.46
N SER A 71 -1.50 -3.30 10.50
CA SER A 71 -1.33 -2.13 11.36
C SER A 71 0.14 -1.83 11.56
N THR A 72 0.47 -0.57 11.81
CA THR A 72 1.84 -0.14 12.11
C THR A 72 2.40 -0.90 13.32
N GLU A 73 1.61 -1.01 14.39
CA GLU A 73 2.00 -1.72 15.61
C GLU A 73 2.31 -3.20 15.36
N GLY A 74 1.49 -3.87 14.55
CA GLY A 74 1.71 -5.27 14.20
C GLY A 74 2.97 -5.46 13.36
N VAL A 75 3.16 -4.64 12.34
CA VAL A 75 4.38 -4.67 11.51
C VAL A 75 5.65 -4.40 12.33
N LEU A 76 5.61 -3.44 13.26
CA LEU A 76 6.73 -3.17 14.16
C LEU A 76 6.99 -4.31 15.14
N THR A 77 5.94 -4.94 15.68
CA THR A 77 6.08 -6.12 16.53
C THR A 77 6.70 -7.29 15.77
N ASP A 78 6.33 -7.47 14.50
CA ASP A 78 6.91 -8.49 13.62
C ASP A 78 8.40 -8.20 13.36
N ALA A 79 8.74 -6.95 13.04
CA ALA A 79 10.12 -6.50 12.85
C ALA A 79 10.99 -6.67 14.11
N ASP A 80 10.47 -6.38 15.30
CA ASP A 80 11.17 -6.58 16.58
C ASP A 80 11.50 -8.07 16.82
N ARG A 81 10.57 -8.98 16.48
CA ARG A 81 10.77 -10.43 16.58
C ARG A 81 11.85 -10.93 15.60
N ASP A 82 11.89 -10.34 14.42
CA ASP A 82 12.85 -10.67 13.36
C ASP A 82 14.20 -9.94 13.50
N HIS A 83 14.35 -9.12 14.56
CA HIS A 83 15.54 -8.31 14.83
C HIS A 83 15.87 -7.29 13.73
N ILE A 84 14.84 -6.70 13.11
CA ILE A 84 14.96 -5.64 12.10
C ILE A 84 14.81 -4.29 12.79
N ASP A 85 15.87 -3.47 12.81
CA ASP A 85 15.85 -2.17 13.50
C ASP A 85 15.10 -1.09 12.70
N THR A 86 15.02 -1.21 11.37
CA THR A 86 14.39 -0.22 10.50
C THR A 86 13.95 -0.86 9.19
N MET A 87 12.75 -0.50 8.72
CA MET A 87 12.24 -0.88 7.41
C MET A 87 12.09 0.35 6.51
N VAL A 88 12.53 0.23 5.27
CA VAL A 88 12.13 1.13 4.17
C VAL A 88 10.84 0.57 3.58
N LEU A 89 9.74 1.32 3.66
CA LEU A 89 8.44 0.90 3.16
C LEU A 89 8.14 1.43 1.77
N TYR A 90 7.84 0.51 0.87
CA TYR A 90 7.28 0.72 -0.45
C TYR A 90 5.76 0.48 -0.47
N PRO A 91 5.03 1.15 -1.37
CA PRO A 91 3.59 0.91 -1.54
C PRO A 91 3.26 -0.51 -2.00
N SER A 92 2.01 -0.92 -1.80
CA SER A 92 1.40 -2.04 -2.54
C SER A 92 0.35 -1.50 -3.52
N LEU A 93 -0.68 -0.82 -3.03
CA LEU A 93 -1.66 -0.11 -3.86
C LEU A 93 -1.04 1.13 -4.50
N GLY A 94 -0.23 1.88 -3.76
CA GLY A 94 0.39 3.12 -4.27
C GLY A 94 1.33 2.92 -5.46
N LEU A 95 1.73 1.67 -5.76
CA LEU A 95 2.52 1.31 -6.94
C LEU A 95 1.79 1.59 -8.26
N CYS A 96 0.48 1.86 -8.22
CA CYS A 96 -0.27 2.30 -9.38
C CYS A 96 0.13 3.71 -9.87
N THR A 97 0.70 4.55 -9.01
CA THR A 97 1.04 5.95 -9.31
C THR A 97 1.83 6.14 -10.61
N PRO A 98 2.94 5.40 -10.88
CA PRO A 98 3.68 5.53 -12.13
C PRO A 98 2.93 5.05 -13.38
N SER A 99 1.82 4.32 -13.23
CA SER A 99 0.99 3.86 -14.35
C SER A 99 -0.22 4.75 -14.63
N LEU A 100 -0.41 5.84 -13.88
CA LEU A 100 -1.49 6.79 -14.09
C LEU A 100 -1.17 7.71 -15.28
N GLU A 101 -2.14 7.91 -16.16
CA GLU A 101 -1.99 8.63 -17.42
C GLU A 101 -2.30 10.12 -17.30
N ASP A 102 -3.30 10.53 -16.50
CA ASP A 102 -3.58 11.94 -16.21
C ASP A 102 -2.53 12.52 -15.24
N PRO A 103 -1.70 13.51 -15.65
CA PRO A 103 -0.60 13.99 -14.83
C PRO A 103 -1.03 14.72 -13.55
N GLU A 104 -2.17 15.42 -13.58
CA GLU A 104 -2.67 16.16 -12.42
C GLU A 104 -3.21 15.19 -11.37
N PHE A 105 -3.97 14.18 -11.82
CA PHE A 105 -4.43 13.09 -11.00
C PHE A 105 -3.25 12.30 -10.42
N ALA A 106 -2.26 11.92 -11.23
CA ALA A 106 -1.08 11.19 -10.77
C ALA A 106 -0.33 11.93 -9.66
N ALA A 107 -0.08 13.23 -9.85
CA ALA A 107 0.57 14.06 -8.84
C ALA A 107 -0.30 14.23 -7.58
N GLY A 108 -1.63 14.33 -7.74
CA GLY A 108 -2.58 14.38 -6.64
C GLY A 108 -2.60 13.09 -5.82
N PHE A 109 -2.61 11.94 -6.49
CA PHE A 109 -2.60 10.63 -5.88
C PHE A 109 -1.27 10.36 -5.15
N ALA A 110 -0.13 10.71 -5.76
CA ALA A 110 1.18 10.64 -5.11
C ALA A 110 1.21 11.44 -3.79
N ARG A 111 0.67 12.66 -3.78
CA ARG A 111 0.57 13.48 -2.56
C ARG A 111 -0.34 12.85 -1.51
N LEU A 112 -1.47 12.28 -1.92
CA LEU A 112 -2.36 11.55 -1.01
C LEU A 112 -1.64 10.36 -0.38
N TYR A 113 -0.95 9.54 -1.20
CA TYR A 113 -0.21 8.39 -0.72
C TYR A 113 0.91 8.81 0.24
N ASN A 114 1.69 9.83 -0.12
CA ASN A 114 2.80 10.32 0.70
C ASN A 114 2.33 10.87 2.06
N GLN A 115 1.17 11.53 2.11
CA GLN A 115 0.55 11.91 3.38
C GLN A 115 0.10 10.68 4.18
N TRP A 116 -0.56 9.73 3.52
CA TRP A 116 -1.08 8.53 4.17
C TRP A 116 0.03 7.68 4.79
N ILE A 117 1.14 7.45 4.07
CA ILE A 117 2.26 6.66 4.58
C ILE A 117 3.03 7.39 5.69
N ALA A 118 3.11 8.72 5.63
CA ALA A 118 3.66 9.52 6.72
C ALA A 118 2.82 9.36 7.99
N ASP A 119 1.49 9.42 7.87
CA ASP A 119 0.58 9.21 9.00
C ASP A 119 0.67 7.76 9.54
N TYR A 120 0.80 6.78 8.66
CA TYR A 120 1.00 5.37 9.03
C TYR A 120 2.31 5.16 9.81
N CYS A 121 3.40 5.82 9.42
CA CYS A 121 4.71 5.67 10.07
C CYS A 121 4.92 6.62 11.26
N ALA A 122 4.08 7.64 11.47
CA ALA A 122 4.21 8.59 12.58
C ALA A 122 4.30 7.93 13.98
N PRO A 123 3.56 6.85 14.29
CA PRO A 123 3.68 6.17 15.59
C PRO A 123 4.99 5.40 15.79
N SER A 124 5.76 5.14 14.72
CA SER A 124 6.90 4.21 14.74
C SER A 124 8.17 4.74 15.42
N GLN A 125 8.22 6.02 15.78
CA GLN A 125 9.39 6.67 16.39
C GLN A 125 10.73 6.39 15.65
N GLY A 126 10.68 6.20 14.33
CA GLY A 126 11.84 5.93 13.48
C GLY A 126 12.04 4.46 13.08
N GLY A 127 11.16 3.55 13.49
CA GLY A 127 11.17 2.14 13.06
C GLY A 127 10.69 1.92 11.61
N CYS A 128 9.95 2.87 11.04
CA CYS A 128 9.61 2.91 9.62
C CYS A 128 10.18 4.18 8.96
N ALA A 129 10.75 4.03 7.77
CA ALA A 129 10.96 5.11 6.82
C ALA A 129 10.12 4.87 5.55
N ALA A 130 9.33 5.85 5.12
CA ALA A 130 8.58 5.77 3.87
C ALA A 130 9.46 6.15 2.68
N SER A 131 9.40 5.37 1.60
CA SER A 131 9.94 5.84 0.31
C SER A 131 9.00 6.89 -0.30
N PRO A 132 9.51 8.04 -0.78
CA PRO A 132 8.71 9.06 -1.45
C PRO A 132 8.24 8.66 -2.85
#